data_AF-A0AAP0VB31-F1
#
_entry.id   AF-A0AAP0VB31-F1
#
_cell.length_a   1.000
_cell.length_b   1.000
_cell.length_c   1.000
_cell.angle_alpha   90.00
_cell.angle_beta   90.00
_cell.angle_gamma   90.00
#
_symmetry.space_group_name_H-M   'P 1'
#
loop_
_entity.id
_entity.type
_entity.pdbx_description
1 polymer ?
#
loop_
_entity_poly.entity_id
_entity_poly.type
_entity_poly.pdbx_seq_one_letter_code
_entity_poly.pdbx_strand_id
1 'polypeptide(L)'
;MIRFKKTALALAALAFTATTYAQKPQRVYEQIYRSSYKVASDKKEDTEVRKIASFKVDAIGYLKTKTLEALSAPQAKLTAKEIARLNSRLDSMAYYMYDYVNLYLKSYAKATTERERNRIKRIFREASINNPLYGDENDDIILAYYNREDYPTQFSLDTNWIAALVEVKKLLK
;
A
#
# COMPACT_ATOMS: atom_id res chain seq x y z
N MET A 1 15.89 -16.41 -2.64
CA MET A 1 16.55 -15.24 -1.99
C MET A 1 16.22 -13.97 -2.78
N ILE A 2 15.35 -13.10 -2.27
CA ILE A 2 14.98 -11.83 -2.95
C ILE A 2 16.16 -10.86 -2.82
N ARG A 3 16.82 -10.54 -3.95
CA ARG A 3 17.93 -9.58 -4.02
C ARG A 3 17.41 -8.25 -4.58
N PHE A 4 17.13 -7.29 -3.70
CA PHE A 4 16.83 -5.92 -4.15
C PHE A 4 18.13 -5.26 -4.63
N LYS A 5 18.25 -5.04 -5.95
CA LYS A 5 19.35 -4.22 -6.49
C LYS A 5 19.19 -2.77 -5.99
N LYS A 6 20.29 -2.06 -5.72
CA LYS A 6 20.26 -0.67 -5.23
C LYS A 6 19.46 0.27 -6.16
N THR A 7 19.42 -0.04 -7.46
CA THR A 7 18.61 0.67 -8.47
C THR A 7 17.10 0.42 -8.33
N ALA A 8 16.69 -0.79 -7.95
CA ALA A 8 15.28 -1.13 -7.67
C ALA A 8 14.73 -0.38 -6.43
N LEU A 9 15.60 -0.08 -5.46
CA LEU A 9 15.23 0.68 -4.26
C LEU A 9 15.05 2.19 -4.54
N ALA A 10 15.80 2.74 -5.49
CA ALA A 10 15.71 4.15 -5.87
C ALA A 10 14.43 4.47 -6.65
N LEU A 11 13.93 3.53 -7.47
CA LEU A 11 12.69 3.70 -8.23
C LEU A 11 11.42 3.53 -7.37
N ALA A 12 11.51 2.87 -6.21
CA ALA A 12 10.42 2.78 -5.25
C ALA A 12 10.14 4.12 -4.53
N ALA A 13 11.06 5.08 -4.63
CA ALA A 13 10.95 6.43 -4.06
C ALA A 13 10.62 7.45 -5.15
N LEU A 14 9.44 7.33 -5.78
CA LEU A 14 8.87 8.46 -6.51
C LEU A 14 8.51 9.54 -5.48
N ALA A 15 9.39 10.52 -5.32
CA ALA A 15 9.12 11.70 -4.53
C ALA A 15 7.90 12.40 -5.14
N PHE A 16 6.81 12.44 -4.38
CA PHE A 16 5.64 13.26 -4.68
C PHE A 16 6.04 14.73 -4.54
N THR A 17 6.54 15.32 -5.61
CA THR A 17 6.71 16.77 -5.68
C THR A 17 5.35 17.38 -5.98
N ALA A 18 4.85 18.18 -5.03
CA ALA A 18 3.63 18.96 -5.20
C ALA A 18 3.91 20.07 -6.23
N THR A 19 3.83 19.76 -7.52
CA THR A 19 3.82 20.78 -8.57
C THR A 19 2.41 21.32 -8.70
N THR A 20 2.20 22.49 -8.11
CA THR A 20 1.07 23.38 -8.41
C THR A 20 1.08 23.73 -9.90
N TYR A 21 -0.04 23.62 -10.61
CA TYR A 21 -0.60 24.63 -11.54
C TYR A 21 -1.91 24.07 -12.18
N ALA A 22 -3.02 24.76 -11.92
CA ALA A 22 -4.22 24.85 -12.78
C ALA A 22 -4.93 23.55 -13.26
N GLN A 23 -4.91 22.45 -12.51
CA GLN A 23 -5.92 21.39 -12.63
C GLN A 23 -6.52 21.12 -11.24
N LYS A 24 -7.79 20.69 -11.15
CA LYS A 24 -8.36 20.23 -9.86
C LYS A 24 -7.31 19.33 -9.20
N PRO A 25 -6.84 19.62 -7.97
CA PRO A 25 -5.71 18.89 -7.39
C PRO A 25 -6.01 17.40 -7.46
N GLN A 26 -5.18 16.67 -8.20
CA GLN A 26 -5.40 15.25 -8.41
C GLN A 26 -5.35 14.55 -7.06
N ARG A 27 -6.34 13.72 -6.76
CA ARG A 27 -6.43 13.03 -5.47
C ARG A 27 -5.19 12.16 -5.24
N VAL A 28 -4.75 12.06 -3.99
CA VAL A 28 -3.50 11.38 -3.61
C VAL A 28 -3.53 9.92 -4.05
N TYR A 29 -4.65 9.23 -3.80
CA TYR A 29 -4.77 7.83 -4.21
C TYR A 29 -4.61 7.65 -5.74
N GLU A 30 -5.11 8.61 -6.53
CA GLU A 30 -5.10 8.53 -7.99
C GLU A 30 -3.68 8.71 -8.54
N GLN A 31 -2.92 9.63 -7.96
CA GLN A 31 -1.52 9.83 -8.31
C GLN A 31 -0.67 8.59 -7.96
N ILE A 32 -0.87 7.99 -6.78
CA ILE A 32 -0.12 6.79 -6.35
C ILE A 32 -0.52 5.60 -7.23
N TYR A 33 -1.80 5.45 -7.53
CA TYR A 33 -2.31 4.41 -8.42
C TYR A 33 -1.67 4.52 -9.81
N ARG A 34 -1.73 5.69 -10.45
CA ARG A 34 -1.22 5.89 -11.82
C ARG A 34 0.28 5.64 -11.92
N SER A 35 1.05 6.18 -10.98
CA SER A 35 2.50 5.97 -10.94
C SER A 35 2.85 4.50 -10.73
N SER A 36 2.17 3.82 -9.79
CA SER A 36 2.37 2.38 -9.55
C SER A 36 1.95 1.53 -10.75
N TYR A 37 0.82 1.85 -11.38
CA TYR A 37 0.34 1.15 -12.57
C TYR A 37 1.31 1.25 -13.75
N LYS A 38 1.88 2.44 -13.98
CA LYS A 38 2.90 2.65 -15.01
C LYS A 38 4.10 1.72 -14.78
N VAL A 39 4.58 1.61 -13.55
CA VAL A 39 5.71 0.74 -13.19
C VAL A 39 5.33 -0.75 -13.30
N ALA A 40 4.16 -1.13 -12.77
CA ALA A 40 3.68 -2.52 -12.79
C ALA A 40 3.53 -3.07 -14.23
N SER A 41 3.09 -2.22 -15.16
CA SER A 41 2.85 -2.60 -16.56
C SER A 41 4.07 -2.48 -17.49
N ASP A 42 5.16 -1.84 -17.04
CA ASP A 42 6.36 -1.67 -17.86
C ASP A 42 7.23 -2.94 -17.84
N LYS A 43 7.18 -3.73 -18.93
CA LYS A 43 7.95 -4.97 -19.09
C LYS A 43 9.48 -4.76 -19.03
N LYS A 44 9.98 -3.53 -19.16
CA LYS A 44 11.41 -3.21 -19.05
C LYS A 44 11.87 -3.05 -17.60
N GLU A 45 10.94 -2.83 -16.66
CA GLU A 45 11.25 -2.71 -15.25
C GLU A 45 11.62 -4.05 -14.62
N ASP A 46 12.36 -4.01 -13.52
CA ASP A 46 12.74 -5.21 -12.76
C ASP A 46 11.51 -5.95 -12.22
N THR A 47 11.50 -7.28 -12.29
CA THR A 47 10.34 -8.10 -11.91
C THR A 47 9.90 -7.86 -10.47
N GLU A 48 10.83 -7.70 -9.52
CA GLU A 48 10.47 -7.45 -8.11
C GLU A 48 9.90 -6.04 -7.94
N VAL A 49 10.42 -5.05 -8.69
CA VAL A 49 9.86 -3.69 -8.73
C VAL A 49 8.43 -3.71 -9.27
N ARG A 50 8.17 -4.44 -10.36
CA ARG A 50 6.81 -4.59 -10.91
C ARG A 50 5.86 -5.25 -9.92
N LYS A 51 6.30 -6.27 -9.17
CA LYS A 51 5.47 -6.93 -8.14
C LYS A 51 5.10 -6.00 -6.99
N ILE A 52 6.06 -5.22 -6.48
CA ILE A 52 5.78 -4.18 -5.46
C ILE A 52 4.75 -3.18 -5.99
N ALA A 53 4.94 -2.73 -7.23
CA ALA A 53 4.04 -1.77 -7.86
C ALA A 53 2.63 -2.36 -8.08
N SER A 54 2.55 -3.63 -8.46
CA SER A 54 1.27 -4.37 -8.59
C SER A 54 0.53 -4.43 -7.26
N PHE A 55 1.23 -4.75 -6.16
CA PHE A 55 0.65 -4.68 -4.83
C PHE A 55 0.06 -3.30 -4.50
N LYS A 56 0.79 -2.20 -4.79
CA LYS A 56 0.30 -0.83 -4.54
C LYS A 56 -0.96 -0.53 -5.37
N VAL A 57 -1.02 -0.99 -6.63
CA VAL A 57 -2.19 -0.87 -7.50
C VAL A 57 -3.39 -1.58 -6.87
N ASP A 58 -3.22 -2.84 -6.47
CA ASP A 58 -4.31 -3.67 -5.95
C ASP A 58 -4.77 -3.22 -4.57
N ALA A 59 -3.85 -2.79 -3.69
CA ALA A 59 -4.20 -2.20 -2.40
C ALA A 59 -5.05 -0.92 -2.55
N ILE A 60 -4.70 -0.04 -3.50
CA ILE A 60 -5.52 1.14 -3.80
C ILE A 60 -6.83 0.74 -4.49
N GLY A 61 -6.80 -0.27 -5.36
CA GLY A 61 -8.00 -0.84 -5.98
C GLY A 61 -9.00 -1.32 -4.93
N TYR A 62 -8.55 -2.11 -3.96
CA TYR A 62 -9.33 -2.58 -2.83
C TYR A 62 -9.93 -1.41 -2.02
N LEU A 63 -9.11 -0.43 -1.63
CA LEU A 63 -9.58 0.76 -0.90
C LEU A 63 -10.63 1.55 -1.70
N LYS A 64 -10.47 1.68 -3.02
CA LYS A 64 -11.43 2.34 -3.92
C LYS A 64 -12.75 1.56 -3.97
N THR A 65 -12.69 0.24 -4.10
CA THR A 65 -13.88 -0.62 -4.12
C THR A 65 -14.67 -0.48 -2.83
N LYS A 66 -14.03 -0.62 -1.66
CA LYS A 66 -14.70 -0.43 -0.36
C LYS A 66 -15.26 0.98 -0.17
N THR A 67 -14.57 1.99 -0.68
CA THR A 67 -15.08 3.36 -0.66
C THR A 67 -16.32 3.50 -1.54
N LEU A 68 -16.33 2.90 -2.73
CA LEU A 68 -17.47 2.94 -3.66
C LEU A 68 -18.68 2.18 -3.10
N GLU A 69 -18.45 1.02 -2.47
CA GLU A 69 -19.49 0.25 -1.77
C GLU A 69 -20.17 1.11 -0.69
N ALA A 70 -19.38 1.79 0.15
CA ALA A 70 -19.91 2.69 1.17
C ALA A 70 -20.68 3.88 0.57
N LEU A 71 -20.22 4.43 -0.56
CA LEU A 71 -20.89 5.53 -1.27
C LEU A 71 -22.19 5.09 -1.97
N SER A 72 -22.29 3.83 -2.36
CA SER A 72 -23.41 3.29 -3.16
C SER A 72 -24.38 2.45 -2.33
N ALA A 73 -24.19 2.40 -1.01
CA ALA A 73 -25.02 1.61 -0.11
C ALA A 73 -26.49 2.07 -0.20
N PRO A 74 -27.46 1.18 -0.53
CA PRO A 74 -28.83 1.56 -0.87
C PRO A 74 -29.58 2.38 0.19
N GLN A 75 -29.19 2.24 1.46
CA GLN A 75 -29.80 2.95 2.60
C GLN A 75 -29.01 4.16 3.07
N ALA A 76 -27.85 4.43 2.46
CA ALA A 76 -26.99 5.53 2.88
C ALA A 76 -27.48 6.85 2.27
N LYS A 77 -28.27 7.61 3.03
CA LYS A 77 -28.52 9.02 2.74
C LYS A 77 -27.30 9.85 3.14
N LEU A 78 -26.22 9.71 2.36
CA LEU A 78 -24.97 10.39 2.66
C LEU A 78 -25.10 11.90 2.42
N THR A 79 -24.76 12.67 3.44
CA THR A 79 -24.52 14.10 3.34
C THR A 79 -23.25 14.38 2.53
N ALA A 80 -23.13 15.59 1.97
CA ALA A 80 -21.91 16.03 1.31
C ALA A 80 -20.67 15.91 2.21
N LYS A 81 -20.84 16.09 3.53
CA LYS A 81 -19.77 15.95 4.53
C LYS A 81 -19.31 14.49 4.66
N GLU A 82 -20.21 13.53 4.62
CA GLU A 82 -19.87 12.10 4.69
C GLU A 82 -19.18 11.62 3.42
N ILE A 83 -19.64 12.06 2.25
CA ILE A 83 -18.98 11.81 0.97
C ILE A 83 -17.55 12.37 1.00
N ALA A 84 -17.37 13.62 1.45
CA ALA A 84 -16.06 14.22 1.60
C ALA A 84 -15.18 13.42 2.58
N ARG A 85 -15.71 12.97 3.72
CA ARG A 85 -14.98 12.15 4.70
C ARG A 85 -14.52 10.81 4.14
N LEU A 86 -15.39 10.10 3.42
CA LEU A 86 -15.04 8.82 2.78
C LEU A 86 -13.92 9.01 1.76
N ASN A 87 -14.02 10.06 0.95
CA ASN A 87 -12.98 10.44 0.03
C ASN A 87 -11.66 10.79 0.77
N SER A 88 -11.66 11.67 1.75
CA SER A 88 -10.44 12.00 2.51
C SER A 88 -9.81 10.78 3.21
N ARG A 89 -10.62 9.81 3.67
CA ARG A 89 -10.13 8.54 4.21
C ARG A 89 -9.40 7.72 3.16
N LEU A 90 -9.94 7.60 1.94
CA LEU A 90 -9.27 6.91 0.83
C LEU A 90 -7.90 7.55 0.52
N ASP A 91 -7.83 8.88 0.44
CA ASP A 91 -6.57 9.59 0.19
C ASP A 91 -5.54 9.36 1.30
N SER A 92 -5.99 9.40 2.55
CA SER A 92 -5.13 9.12 3.71
C SER A 92 -4.64 7.68 3.69
N MET A 93 -5.53 6.70 3.51
CA MET A 93 -5.14 5.28 3.46
C MET A 93 -4.13 5.00 2.34
N ALA A 94 -4.32 5.59 1.15
CA ALA A 94 -3.37 5.44 0.05
C ALA A 94 -1.99 6.03 0.38
N TYR A 95 -1.95 7.21 1.00
CA TYR A 95 -0.70 7.84 1.44
C TYR A 95 0.03 6.98 2.49
N TYR A 96 -0.69 6.53 3.52
CA TYR A 96 -0.08 5.73 4.58
C TYR A 96 0.32 4.32 4.10
N MET A 97 -0.41 3.74 3.14
CA MET A 97 0.01 2.50 2.45
C MET A 97 1.35 2.71 1.73
N TYR A 98 1.48 3.82 1.00
CA TYR A 98 2.72 4.15 0.30
C TYR A 98 3.91 4.28 1.26
N ASP A 99 3.72 5.01 2.36
CA ASP A 99 4.73 5.15 3.43
C ASP A 99 5.08 3.82 4.09
N TYR A 100 4.08 2.98 4.34
CA TYR A 100 4.24 1.65 4.92
C TYR A 100 5.13 0.75 4.05
N VAL A 101 4.81 0.64 2.76
CA VAL A 101 5.60 -0.14 1.79
C VAL A 101 7.01 0.43 1.67
N ASN A 102 7.16 1.75 1.61
CA ASN A 102 8.48 2.36 1.48
C ASN A 102 9.34 2.19 2.74
N LEU A 103 8.75 2.25 3.93
CA LEU A 103 9.44 1.96 5.17
C LEU A 103 9.90 0.51 5.21
N TYR A 104 9.06 -0.44 4.78
CA TYR A 104 9.43 -1.85 4.65
C TYR A 104 10.65 -2.02 3.76
N LEU A 105 10.61 -1.51 2.52
CA LEU A 105 11.70 -1.64 1.55
C LEU A 105 13.00 -1.02 2.05
N LYS A 106 12.91 0.18 2.64
CA LYS A 106 14.06 0.88 3.24
C LYS A 106 14.65 0.07 4.40
N SER A 107 13.82 -0.47 5.27
CA SER A 107 14.27 -1.26 6.42
C SER A 107 14.90 -2.57 5.95
N TYR A 108 14.24 -3.27 5.03
CA TYR A 108 14.72 -4.53 4.47
C TYR A 108 16.07 -4.37 3.75
N ALA A 109 16.28 -3.28 3.01
CA ALA A 109 17.53 -3.02 2.32
C ALA A 109 18.66 -2.60 3.26
N LYS A 110 18.34 -1.96 4.39
CA LYS A 110 19.33 -1.63 5.43
C LYS A 110 19.79 -2.86 6.21
N ALA A 111 18.95 -3.88 6.31
CA ALA A 111 19.25 -5.09 7.06
C ALA A 111 20.41 -5.87 6.44
N THR A 112 21.47 -6.07 7.23
CA THR A 112 22.72 -6.69 6.75
C THR A 112 22.65 -8.22 6.83
N THR A 113 21.92 -8.75 7.81
CA THR A 113 21.78 -10.19 8.04
C THR A 113 20.45 -10.76 7.53
N GLU A 114 20.43 -12.04 7.22
CA GLU A 114 19.20 -12.73 6.84
C GLU A 114 18.20 -12.81 8.01
N ARG A 115 18.70 -13.01 9.23
CA ARG A 115 17.88 -12.98 10.45
C ARG A 115 17.12 -11.66 10.59
N GLU A 116 17.79 -10.53 10.35
CA GLU A 116 17.18 -9.21 10.43
C GLU A 116 16.17 -8.99 9.29
N ARG A 117 16.51 -9.39 8.05
CA ARG A 117 15.57 -9.36 6.91
C ARG A 117 14.30 -10.17 7.19
N ASN A 118 14.43 -11.35 7.80
CA ASN A 118 13.29 -12.20 8.19
C ASN A 118 12.48 -11.57 9.33
N ARG A 119 13.14 -10.96 10.32
CA ARG A 119 12.45 -10.18 11.37
C ARG A 119 11.62 -9.04 10.76
N ILE A 120 12.20 -8.26 9.85
CA ILE A 120 11.52 -7.13 9.21
C ILE A 120 10.32 -7.63 8.39
N LYS A 121 10.51 -8.66 7.56
CA LYS A 121 9.41 -9.29 6.82
C LYS A 121 8.25 -9.67 7.74
N ARG A 122 8.55 -10.38 8.83
CA ARG A 122 7.55 -10.84 9.79
C ARG A 122 6.80 -9.67 10.43
N ILE A 123 7.52 -8.65 10.93
CA ILE A 123 6.92 -7.46 11.56
C ILE A 123 5.90 -6.80 10.64
N PHE A 124 6.25 -6.56 9.37
CA PHE A 124 5.33 -5.91 8.44
C PHE A 124 4.19 -6.85 8.04
N ARG A 125 4.48 -8.12 7.74
CA ARG A 125 3.44 -9.10 7.44
C ARG A 125 2.39 -9.17 8.56
N GLU A 126 2.82 -9.38 9.80
CA GLU A 126 1.93 -9.47 10.96
C GLU A 126 1.15 -8.18 11.22
N ALA A 127 1.82 -7.02 11.19
CA ALA A 127 1.13 -5.74 11.40
C ALA A 127 0.05 -5.46 10.34
N SER A 128 0.22 -5.93 9.09
CA SER A 128 -0.79 -5.76 8.05
C SER A 128 -2.07 -6.55 8.33
N ILE A 129 -1.96 -7.81 8.78
CA ILE A 129 -3.13 -8.66 9.04
C ILE A 129 -3.79 -8.37 10.41
N ASN A 130 -3.01 -7.94 11.40
CA ASN A 130 -3.51 -7.68 12.76
C ASN A 130 -4.24 -6.34 12.89
N ASN A 131 -4.22 -5.50 11.86
CA ASN A 131 -4.88 -4.20 11.84
C ASN A 131 -5.87 -4.10 10.68
N PRO A 132 -6.98 -4.86 10.67
CA PRO A 132 -7.96 -4.78 9.59
C PRO A 132 -8.63 -3.41 9.52
N LEU A 133 -8.92 -2.92 8.31
CA LEU A 133 -9.58 -1.62 8.13
C LEU A 133 -11.10 -1.74 8.07
N TYR A 134 -11.58 -2.78 7.39
CA TYR A 134 -13.00 -3.05 7.16
C TYR A 134 -13.47 -4.34 7.84
N GLY A 135 -12.55 -5.25 8.21
CA GLY A 135 -12.89 -6.56 8.74
C GLY A 135 -13.51 -7.44 7.65
N ASP A 136 -13.01 -7.36 6.43
CA ASP A 136 -13.52 -8.15 5.30
C ASP A 136 -13.17 -9.62 5.50
N GLU A 137 -14.17 -10.50 5.40
CA GLU A 137 -14.07 -11.95 5.63
C GLU A 137 -13.70 -12.72 4.36
N ASN A 138 -13.62 -12.05 3.19
CA ASN A 138 -13.25 -12.70 1.95
C ASN A 138 -11.74 -12.91 1.84
N ASP A 139 -11.27 -14.03 2.38
CA ASP A 139 -9.86 -14.43 2.39
C ASP A 139 -9.21 -14.47 1.00
N ASP A 140 -9.96 -14.84 -0.05
CA ASP A 140 -9.44 -14.87 -1.43
C ASP A 140 -9.00 -13.49 -1.89
N ILE A 141 -9.68 -12.44 -1.41
CA ILE A 141 -9.32 -11.04 -1.70
C ILE A 141 -8.28 -10.55 -0.70
N ILE A 142 -8.56 -10.65 0.61
CA ILE A 142 -7.72 -9.99 1.62
C ILE A 142 -6.33 -10.62 1.75
N LEU A 143 -6.21 -11.94 1.50
CA LEU A 143 -4.95 -12.68 1.59
C LEU A 143 -4.28 -12.92 0.23
N ALA A 144 -4.75 -12.30 -0.85
CA ALA A 144 -4.26 -12.48 -2.22
C ALA A 144 -2.73 -12.37 -2.36
N TYR A 145 -2.09 -11.57 -1.50
CA TYR A 145 -0.64 -11.39 -1.42
C TYR A 145 -0.01 -12.03 -0.18
N TYR A 146 -0.77 -12.20 0.90
CA TYR A 146 -0.27 -12.54 2.23
C TYR A 146 0.45 -13.89 2.30
N ASN A 147 0.01 -14.84 1.47
CA ASN A 147 0.55 -16.20 1.37
C ASN A 147 1.40 -16.43 0.11
N ARG A 148 1.76 -15.37 -0.61
CA ARG A 148 2.54 -15.43 -1.85
C ARG A 148 4.02 -15.25 -1.57
N GLU A 149 4.77 -16.34 -1.40
CA GLU A 149 6.23 -16.30 -1.19
C GLU A 149 7.01 -15.71 -2.36
N ASP A 150 6.42 -15.78 -3.55
CA ASP A 150 6.95 -15.17 -4.75
C ASP A 150 6.76 -13.65 -4.80
N TYR A 151 6.02 -13.05 -3.86
CA TYR A 151 5.85 -11.60 -3.77
C TYR A 151 6.67 -10.99 -2.63
N PRO A 152 7.36 -9.85 -2.87
CA PRO A 152 8.13 -9.17 -1.83
C PRO A 152 7.26 -8.50 -0.75
N THR A 153 6.02 -8.16 -1.09
CA THR A 153 5.03 -7.46 -0.24
C THR A 153 3.92 -8.42 0.16
N GLN A 154 4.18 -9.25 1.17
CA GLN A 154 3.23 -10.22 1.70
C GLN A 154 2.30 -9.58 2.73
N PHE A 155 1.48 -8.62 2.29
CA PHE A 155 0.62 -7.83 3.16
C PHE A 155 -0.86 -8.10 2.86
N SER A 156 -1.71 -8.00 3.89
CA SER A 156 -3.16 -8.05 3.71
C SER A 156 -3.64 -6.83 2.91
N LEU A 157 -4.62 -7.00 2.02
CA LEU A 157 -5.26 -5.86 1.36
C LEU A 157 -6.20 -5.10 2.30
N ASP A 158 -6.86 -5.80 3.22
CA ASP A 158 -7.66 -5.19 4.28
C ASP A 158 -6.76 -4.73 5.43
N THR A 159 -5.93 -3.72 5.19
CA THR A 159 -5.05 -3.15 6.22
C THR A 159 -5.43 -1.72 6.52
N ASN A 160 -5.57 -1.40 7.81
CA ASN A 160 -5.56 -0.03 8.32
C ASN A 160 -4.12 0.48 8.31
N TRP A 161 -3.73 1.07 7.19
CA TRP A 161 -2.35 1.49 6.94
C TRP A 161 -1.83 2.51 7.95
N ILE A 162 -2.69 3.32 8.57
CA ILE A 162 -2.29 4.23 9.66
C ILE A 162 -1.90 3.44 10.91
N ALA A 163 -2.79 2.55 11.36
CA ALA A 163 -2.56 1.75 12.57
C ALA A 163 -1.37 0.80 12.39
N ALA A 164 -1.33 0.09 11.26
CA ALA A 164 -0.21 -0.79 10.92
C ALA A 164 1.12 -0.04 10.85
N LEU A 165 1.16 1.19 10.29
CA LEU A 165 2.39 1.99 10.25
C LEU A 165 2.86 2.39 11.66
N VAL A 166 1.94 2.72 12.55
CA VAL A 166 2.25 3.02 13.96
C VAL A 166 2.83 1.78 14.64
N GLU A 167 2.24 0.61 14.43
CA GLU A 167 2.72 -0.65 15.00
C GLU A 167 4.14 -1.00 14.52
N VAL A 168 4.38 -1.01 13.21
CA VAL A 168 5.73 -1.35 12.70
C VAL A 168 6.79 -0.36 13.17
N LYS A 169 6.48 0.94 13.28
CA LYS A 169 7.41 1.94 13.83
C LYS A 169 7.75 1.69 15.30
N LYS A 170 6.84 1.08 16.07
CA LYS A 170 7.12 0.66 17.45
C LYS A 170 7.97 -0.60 17.47
N LEU A 171 7.65 -1.59 16.64
CA LEU A 171 8.31 -2.91 16.62
C LEU A 171 9.71 -2.90 15.97
N LEU A 172 10.00 -1.90 15.12
CA LEU A 172 11.32 -1.73 14.49
C LEU A 172 12.38 -1.10 15.40
N LYS A 173 11.98 -0.55 16.55
CA LYS A 173 12.92 -0.12 17.59
C LYS A 173 13.72 -1.32 18.12
#